data_AF-A0A0C3LNL8-F1
#
_entry.id   AF-A0A0C3LNL8-F1
#
_cell.length_a   1.000
_cell.length_b   1.000
_cell.length_c   1.000
_cell.angle_alpha   90.00
_cell.angle_beta   90.00
_cell.angle_gamma   90.00
#
_symmetry.space_group_name_H-M   'P 1'
#
loop_
_entity.id
_entity.type
_entity.pdbx_description
1 polymer ?
#
loop_
_entity_poly.entity_id
_entity_poly.type
_entity_poly.pdbx_seq_one_letter_code
_entity_poly.pdbx_strand_id
1 'polypeptide(L)'
;FCAVLLGWCDILPLIGYKTREQFPSPLLIYPWCPNGNIADFIKNHPGLTDLCGAARGLAHLHSRAPPIVHGNIIPQSVIIQDNLEAALCDPGLASVLASQ
;
A
#
# COMPACT_ATOMS: atom_id res chain seq x y z
N PHE A 1 15.38 -0.61 3.26
CA PHE A 1 14.03 -0.49 2.68
C PHE A 1 12.97 0.00 3.68
N CYS A 2 13.00 -0.33 4.98
CA CYS A 2 11.93 0.07 5.93
C CYS A 2 11.83 1.57 6.33
N ALA A 3 12.87 2.39 6.18
CA ALA A 3 12.87 3.75 6.77
C ALA A 3 12.33 4.88 5.85
N VAL A 4 11.92 4.57 4.61
CA VAL A 4 11.61 5.62 3.59
C VAL A 4 10.11 5.93 3.46
N LEU A 5 9.24 5.16 4.14
CA LEU A 5 7.78 5.27 4.03
C LEU A 5 7.08 5.91 5.24
N LEU A 6 7.83 6.26 6.29
CA LEU A 6 7.25 6.95 7.44
C LEU A 6 6.90 8.39 7.05
N GLY A 7 5.60 8.69 6.95
CA GLY A 7 5.07 10.06 6.91
C GLY A 7 4.46 10.54 5.59
N TRP A 8 4.15 9.67 4.64
CA TRP A 8 3.56 10.07 3.36
C TRP A 8 2.07 9.70 3.37
N CYS A 9 1.19 10.71 3.32
CA CYS A 9 -0.26 10.54 3.47
C CYS A 9 -0.88 9.53 2.48
N ASP A 10 -0.21 9.30 1.34
CA ASP A 10 -0.72 8.50 0.23
C ASP A 10 -0.05 7.12 0.10
N ILE A 11 0.85 6.76 1.02
CA ILE A 11 1.42 5.41 1.11
C ILE A 11 1.27 4.91 2.53
N LEU A 12 0.60 3.76 2.68
CA LEU A 12 0.34 3.19 3.99
C LEU A 12 1.66 2.79 4.67
N PRO A 13 1.95 3.29 5.88
CA PRO A 13 3.23 3.04 6.52
C PRO A 13 3.30 1.60 7.03
N LEU A 14 4.38 0.90 6.69
CA LEU A 14 4.69 -0.40 7.30
C LEU A 14 5.14 -0.18 8.75
N ILE A 15 4.32 -0.58 9.72
CA ILE A 15 4.62 -0.46 11.15
C ILE A 15 5.66 -1.50 11.57
N GLY A 16 5.57 -2.71 10.99
CA GLY A 16 6.48 -3.79 11.31
C GLY A 16 6.22 -5.04 10.49
N TYR A 17 7.01 -6.09 10.76
CA TYR A 17 6.85 -7.39 10.14
C TYR A 17 7.14 -8.50 11.14
N LYS A 18 6.64 -9.70 10.85
CA LYS A 18 6.93 -10.91 11.61
C LYS A 18 7.22 -12.07 10.66
N THR A 19 8.40 -12.67 10.80
CA THR A 19 8.73 -13.94 10.15
C THR A 19 8.37 -15.11 11.06
N ARG A 20 8.03 -16.26 10.46
CA ARG A 20 7.80 -17.51 11.18
C ARG A 20 8.33 -18.64 10.32
N GLU A 21 8.97 -19.63 10.91
CA GLU A 21 9.47 -20.80 10.17
C GLU A 21 8.37 -21.55 9.42
N GLN A 22 7.11 -21.46 9.87
CA GLN A 22 5.96 -22.11 9.23
C GLN A 22 5.43 -21.39 7.98
N PHE A 23 5.84 -20.15 7.73
CA PHE A 23 5.35 -19.36 6.59
C PHE A 23 6.53 -18.88 5.74
N PRO A 24 6.54 -19.17 4.42
CA PRO A 24 7.63 -18.75 3.54
C PRO A 24 7.70 -17.23 3.37
N SER A 25 6.59 -16.52 3.58
CA SER A 25 6.49 -15.06 3.44
C SER A 25 6.35 -14.35 4.79
N PRO A 26 6.97 -13.17 4.97
CA PRO A 26 6.81 -12.38 6.18
C PRO A 26 5.36 -11.88 6.31
N LEU A 27 4.84 -11.88 7.54
CA LEU A 27 3.61 -11.18 7.89
C LEU A 27 3.91 -9.70 8.04
N LEU A 28 3.11 -8.84 7.42
CA LEU A 28 3.29 -7.39 7.45
C LEU A 28 2.24 -6.73 8.34
N ILE A 29 2.62 -5.68 9.05
CA ILE A 29 1.79 -4.98 10.02
C ILE A 29 1.62 -3.54 9.54
N TYR A 30 0.37 -3.13 9.35
CA TYR A 30 -0.03 -1.79 8.89
C TYR A 30 -1.03 -1.17 9.86
N PRO A 31 -1.25 0.16 9.81
CA PRO A 31 -2.39 0.78 10.47
C PRO A 31 -3.69 0.13 10.02
N TRP A 32 -4.62 -0.05 10.96
CA TRP A 32 -5.94 -0.54 10.63
C TRP A 32 -6.72 0.53 9.87
N CYS A 33 -7.29 0.18 8.73
CA CYS A 33 -8.15 1.05 7.93
C CYS A 33 -9.55 0.42 7.83
N PRO A 34 -10.57 0.95 8.54
CA PRO A 34 -11.91 0.35 8.61
C PRO A 34 -12.64 0.34 7.27
N ASN A 35 -12.34 1.29 6.38
CA ASN A 35 -12.90 1.36 5.03
C ASN A 35 -12.32 0.29 4.08
N GLY A 36 -11.22 -0.35 4.46
CA GLY A 36 -10.62 -1.45 3.71
C GLY A 36 -10.09 -1.05 2.33
N ASN A 37 -10.07 -2.01 1.41
CA ASN A 37 -9.57 -1.80 0.04
C ASN A 37 -10.66 -1.21 -0.86
N ILE A 38 -10.25 -0.51 -1.93
CA ILE A 38 -11.20 0.14 -2.83
C ILE A 38 -12.15 -0.83 -3.54
N ALA A 39 -11.73 -2.08 -3.79
CA ALA A 39 -12.57 -3.07 -4.49
C ALA A 39 -13.84 -3.42 -3.70
N ASP A 40 -13.73 -3.46 -2.37
CA ASP A 40 -14.87 -3.70 -1.48
C ASP A 40 -15.60 -2.40 -1.13
N PHE A 41 -14.85 -1.31 -0.94
CA PHE A 41 -15.42 -0.01 -0.59
C PHE A 41 -16.45 0.49 -1.62
N ILE A 42 -16.11 0.43 -2.92
CA ILE A 42 -16.99 0.96 -3.99
C ILE A 42 -18.32 0.19 -4.12
N LYS A 43 -18.39 -1.05 -3.64
CA LYS A 43 -19.64 -1.84 -3.67
C LYS A 43 -20.73 -1.19 -2.81
N ASN A 44 -20.34 -0.56 -1.71
CA ASN A 44 -21.22 0.15 -0.80
C ASN A 44 -21.26 1.67 -1.07
N HIS A 45 -20.33 2.18 -1.88
CA HIS A 45 -20.15 3.61 -2.17
C HIS A 45 -19.93 3.88 -3.67
N PRO A 46 -20.92 3.62 -4.54
CA PRO A 46 -20.75 3.63 -6.02
C PRO A 46 -20.43 5.00 -6.66
N GLY A 47 -20.22 6.05 -5.86
CA GLY A 47 -19.84 7.39 -6.33
C GLY A 47 -18.55 7.94 -5.70
N LEU A 48 -17.88 7.20 -4.81
CA LEU A 48 -16.64 7.61 -4.16
C LEU A 48 -15.46 6.85 -4.78
N THR A 49 -14.85 7.44 -5.81
CA THR A 49 -13.67 6.88 -6.50
C THR A 49 -12.58 7.93 -6.68
N ASP A 50 -12.31 8.73 -5.65
CA ASP A 50 -11.14 9.60 -5.70
C ASP A 50 -9.86 8.78 -5.48
N LEU A 51 -9.11 8.62 -6.58
CA LEU A 51 -7.83 7.91 -6.62
C LEU A 51 -6.63 8.86 -6.63
N CYS A 52 -6.84 10.17 -6.45
CA CYS A 52 -5.76 11.16 -6.47
C CYS A 52 -4.69 10.84 -5.44
N GLY A 53 -5.07 10.38 -4.24
CA GLY A 53 -4.10 9.95 -3.23
C GLY A 53 -3.21 8.82 -3.73
N ALA A 54 -3.80 7.72 -4.23
CA ALA A 54 -3.03 6.60 -4.78
C ALA A 54 -2.10 7.05 -5.94
N ALA A 55 -2.56 7.95 -6.80
CA ALA A 55 -1.73 8.51 -7.88
C ALA A 55 -0.55 9.35 -7.36
N ARG A 56 -0.75 10.17 -6.31
CA ARG A 56 0.32 10.91 -5.62
C ARG A 56 1.33 9.96 -4.98
N GLY A 57 0.84 8.90 -4.31
CA GLY A 57 1.69 7.85 -3.76
C GLY A 57 2.57 7.19 -4.82
N LEU A 58 2.01 6.90 -6.00
CA LEU A 58 2.75 6.32 -7.12
C LEU A 58 3.80 7.29 -7.69
N ALA A 59 3.40 8.54 -7.94
CA ALA A 59 4.31 9.58 -8.42
C ALA A 59 5.47 9.77 -7.45
N HIS A 60 5.20 9.68 -6.15
CA HIS A 60 6.22 9.75 -5.11
C HIS A 60 7.23 8.60 -5.19
N LEU A 61 6.77 7.35 -5.31
CA LEU A 61 7.66 6.19 -5.47
C LEU A 61 8.59 6.35 -6.68
N HIS A 62 8.05 6.83 -7.80
CA HIS A 62 8.80 7.06 -9.03
C HIS A 62 9.77 8.26 -8.95
N SER A 63 9.55 9.20 -8.03
CA SER A 63 10.45 10.35 -7.83
C SER A 63 11.71 10.03 -7.04
N ARG A 64 11.81 8.83 -6.45
CA ARG A 64 12.99 8.38 -5.69
C ARG A 64 14.19 8.15 -6.61
N ALA A 65 15.38 8.15 -6.02
CA ALA A 65 16.64 7.83 -6.69
C ALA A 65 17.36 6.70 -5.91
N PRO A 66 17.36 5.45 -6.41
CA PRO A 66 16.73 4.99 -7.65
C PRO A 66 15.19 5.00 -7.56
N PRO A 67 14.46 5.11 -8.70
CA PRO A 67 13.01 5.02 -8.72
C PRO A 67 12.53 3.70 -8.12
N ILE A 68 11.49 3.75 -7.27
CA ILE A 68 10.89 2.56 -6.69
C ILE A 68 9.69 2.15 -7.54
N VAL A 69 9.72 0.94 -8.08
CA VAL A 69 8.57 0.36 -8.78
C VAL A 69 7.68 -0.32 -7.74
N HIS A 70 6.39 0.05 -7.70
CA HIS A 70 5.44 -0.57 -6.76
C HIS A 70 5.28 -2.07 -7.03
N GLY A 71 5.17 -2.46 -8.29
CA GLY A 71 5.16 -3.86 -8.75
C GLY A 71 3.88 -4.66 -8.45
N ASN A 72 2.86 -4.06 -7.83
CA ASN A 72 1.62 -4.74 -7.46
C ASN A 72 0.44 -3.75 -7.36
N ILE A 73 0.16 -3.02 -8.44
CA ILE A 73 -0.94 -2.04 -8.47
C ILE A 73 -2.23 -2.77 -8.87
N ILE A 74 -3.00 -3.16 -7.86
CA ILE A 74 -4.32 -3.78 -8.01
C ILE A 74 -5.31 -3.12 -7.02
N PRO A 75 -6.64 -3.22 -7.23
CA PRO A 75 -7.62 -2.64 -6.32
C PRO A 75 -7.42 -3.03 -4.84
N GLN A 76 -6.96 -4.25 -4.56
CA GLN A 76 -6.70 -4.74 -3.21
C GLN A 76 -5.50 -4.06 -2.53
N SER A 77 -4.58 -3.51 -3.31
CA SER A 77 -3.42 -2.74 -2.83
C SER A 77 -3.73 -1.26 -2.59
N VAL A 78 -4.94 -0.81 -2.91
CA VAL A 78 -5.39 0.58 -2.68
C VAL A 78 -6.33 0.58 -1.48
N ILE A 79 -5.90 1.22 -0.41
CA ILE A 79 -6.61 1.29 0.87
C ILE A 79 -7.31 2.64 0.99
N ILE A 80 -8.56 2.62 1.40
CA ILE A 80 -9.33 3.85 1.69
C ILE A 80 -9.10 4.20 3.16
N GLN A 81 -8.59 5.41 3.41
CA GLN A 81 -8.36 5.90 4.76
C GLN A 81 -9.64 6.49 5.37
N ASP A 82 -9.60 6.82 6.66
CA ASP A 82 -10.74 7.40 7.39
C ASP A 82 -11.19 8.76 6.82
N ASN A 83 -10.25 9.51 6.25
CA ASN A 83 -10.52 10.77 5.55
C ASN A 83 -11.04 10.59 4.11
N LEU A 84 -11.32 9.34 3.70
CA LEU A 84 -11.74 8.95 2.35
C LEU A 84 -10.69 9.15 1.25
N GLU A 85 -9.43 9.41 1.61
CA GLU A 85 -8.34 9.41 0.65
C GLU A 85 -7.83 7.99 0.39
N ALA A 86 -7.55 7.69 -0.89
CA ALA A 86 -6.91 6.45 -1.30
C ALA A 86 -5.40 6.49 -1.05
N ALA A 87 -4.85 5.44 -0.43
CA ALA A 87 -3.42 5.25 -0.24
C ALA A 87 -2.95 3.93 -0.84
N LEU A 88 -1.71 3.89 -1.31
CA LEU A 88 -1.07 2.64 -1.77
C LEU A 88 -0.55 1.84 -0.59
N CYS A 89 -0.77 0.53 -0.61
CA CYS A 89 -0.23 -0.45 0.31
C CYS A 89 0.68 -1.43 -0.44
N ASP A 90 1.62 -2.03 0.29
CA ASP A 90 2.55 -3.04 -0.23
C ASP A 90 3.52 -2.61 -1.37
N PRO A 91 4.08 -1.38 -1.35
CA PRO A 91 5.03 -0.98 -2.39
C PRO A 91 6.30 -1.83 -2.35
N GLY A 92 6.69 -2.38 -3.50
CA GLY A 92 7.98 -3.06 -3.68
C GLY A 92 8.06 -4.50 -3.16
N LEU A 93 6.98 -5.04 -2.57
CA LEU A 93 6.93 -6.44 -2.12
C LEU A 93 7.01 -7.45 -3.25
N ALA A 94 6.54 -7.10 -4.45
CA ALA A 94 6.69 -7.95 -5.62
C ALA A 94 8.16 -8.31 -5.90
N SER A 95 9.09 -7.37 -5.68
CA SER A 95 10.53 -7.61 -5.88
C SER A 95 11.15 -8.47 -4.77
N VAL A 96 10.65 -8.35 -3.53
CA VAL A 96 11.14 -9.08 -2.35
C VAL A 96 10.60 -10.52 -2.30
N LEU A 97 9.39 -10.73 -2.82
CA LEU A 97 8.74 -12.04 -2.89
C LEU A 97 9.13 -12.83 -4.15
N ALA A 98 9.52 -12.17 -5.25
CA ALA A 98 9.98 -12.82 -6.47
C ALA A 98 11.44 -13.31 -6.42
N SER A 99 12.20 -12.95 -5.38
CA SER A 99 13.59 -13.36 -5.18
C SER A 99 13.75 -14.59 -4.26
N GLN A 100 12.72 -15.43 -4.14
CA GLN A 100 12.73 -16.71 -3.43
C GLN A 100 12.54 -17.86 -4.42
#